data_AF-A0A9D8ACJ3-F1
#
_entry.id   AF-A0A9D8ACJ3-F1
#
_cell.length_a   1.000
_cell.length_b   1.000
_cell.length_c   1.000
_cell.angle_alpha   90.00
_cell.angle_beta   90.00
_cell.angle_gamma   90.00
#
_symmetry.space_group_name_H-M   'P 1'
#
loop_
_entity.id
_entity.type
_entity.pdbx_description
1 polymer ?
#
loop_
_entity_poly.entity_id
_entity_poly.type
_entity_poly.pdbx_seq_one_letter_code
_entity_poly.pdbx_strand_id
1 'polypeptide(L)'
;MKKLTIPLTILLFAVFGCDKLMKDETILVDDPELQAFSEGLNTDVGLSKKSINALNDALNRHGKNHRRDPAFLWKVAVELQNKITSEEKDRLLEWMDDNAVPYLFSSGMDGGKGRGGPHGDSGGFDLRTVFRFLTDDQKDSLKSIMDSFGEKMKAVQEQVRDGSMDKETAQAELEALMAAMKAEIAAILTDEQKEKITELKSQMEAKQAEMKQAAHDAMVNALKMSETQESDLESINQDYVSATKALFEKAKAENMDRQAIKDGLIELIQNRNADIEALFDDTQMEIIQIYTALGMQYSRHCGNKGRDGKGGPGGGNN
;
A
#
# COMPACT_ATOMS: atom_id res chain seq x y z
N MET A 1 -86.40 25.12 1.70
CA MET A 1 -85.76 23.86 2.18
C MET A 1 -84.64 23.48 1.22
N LYS A 2 -83.48 23.07 1.76
CA LYS A 2 -82.29 22.45 1.11
C LYS A 2 -81.37 23.43 0.33
N LYS A 3 -80.27 23.95 0.92
CA LYS A 3 -78.93 23.38 1.31
C LYS A 3 -78.01 23.16 0.09
N LEU A 4 -77.09 24.08 -0.25
CA LEU A 4 -75.68 24.27 0.21
C LEU A 4 -74.72 23.08 -0.04
N THR A 5 -73.91 23.24 -1.10
CA THR A 5 -72.44 23.03 -1.25
C THR A 5 -71.75 21.71 -0.82
N ILE A 6 -71.08 21.12 -1.82
CA ILE A 6 -69.92 20.17 -1.89
C ILE A 6 -68.75 20.60 -0.95
N PRO A 7 -67.83 19.74 -0.41
CA PRO A 7 -67.09 18.60 -1.04
C PRO A 7 -67.08 17.27 -0.26
N LEU A 8 -66.97 16.08 -0.89
CA LEU A 8 -65.89 15.45 -1.68
C LEU A 8 -64.65 15.04 -0.86
N THR A 9 -64.50 13.72 -0.72
CA THR A 9 -63.27 12.92 -0.46
C THR A 9 -62.56 13.08 0.89
N ILE A 10 -62.86 12.16 1.82
CA ILE A 10 -61.95 11.75 2.89
C ILE A 10 -61.98 10.22 3.01
N LEU A 11 -60.77 9.66 3.20
CA LEU A 11 -60.42 8.32 3.68
C LEU A 11 -60.30 7.16 2.68
N LEU A 12 -59.12 7.04 2.06
CA LEU A 12 -58.48 5.73 1.83
C LEU A 12 -56.96 5.88 1.56
N PHE A 13 -56.20 6.26 2.59
CA PHE A 13 -54.73 6.11 2.62
C PHE A 13 -54.28 5.77 4.04
N ALA A 14 -54.35 4.49 4.41
CA ALA A 14 -53.76 3.99 5.66
C ALA A 14 -53.29 2.53 5.56
N VAL A 15 -52.88 2.06 4.36
CA VAL A 15 -52.25 0.74 4.21
C VAL A 15 -51.22 0.73 3.07
N PHE A 16 -50.24 1.64 3.11
CA PHE A 16 -48.93 1.40 2.52
C PHE A 16 -47.91 1.87 3.54
N GLY A 17 -47.23 0.91 4.18
CA GLY A 17 -46.32 1.17 5.29
C GLY A 17 -45.22 2.15 4.93
N CYS A 18 -44.87 2.99 5.90
CA CYS A 18 -43.71 3.89 5.90
C CYS A 18 -42.34 3.17 5.88
N ASP A 19 -42.27 1.88 5.55
CA ASP A 19 -41.00 1.14 5.47
C ASP A 19 -40.26 1.31 4.13
N LYS A 20 -40.86 2.01 3.15
CA LYS A 20 -40.23 2.27 1.85
C LYS A 20 -39.80 3.72 1.61
N LEU A 21 -40.04 4.63 2.54
CA LEU A 21 -39.73 6.06 2.36
C LEU A 21 -38.38 6.50 2.97
N MET A 22 -37.66 5.62 3.66
CA MET A 22 -36.33 5.92 4.23
C MET A 22 -35.15 5.37 3.40
N LYS A 23 -35.40 4.88 2.18
CA LYS A 23 -34.35 4.30 1.32
C LYS A 23 -33.58 5.31 0.47
N ASP A 24 -33.87 6.60 0.63
CA ASP A 24 -33.44 7.65 -0.29
C ASP A 24 -32.55 8.72 0.36
N GLU A 25 -32.08 8.51 1.58
CA GLU A 25 -31.05 9.36 2.17
C GLU A 25 -29.67 8.76 1.89
N THR A 26 -28.71 9.62 1.52
CA THR A 26 -27.32 9.19 1.33
C THR A 26 -26.73 8.94 2.71
N ILE A 27 -26.22 7.74 2.93
CA ILE A 27 -25.57 7.38 4.20
C ILE A 27 -24.26 8.15 4.28
N LEU A 28 -24.03 8.90 5.36
CA LEU A 28 -22.76 9.59 5.58
C LEU A 28 -21.78 8.66 6.30
N VAL A 29 -20.49 8.83 6.04
CA VAL A 29 -19.41 8.13 6.72
C VAL A 29 -18.97 8.95 7.94
N ASP A 30 -18.93 8.31 9.10
CA ASP A 30 -18.63 8.96 10.38
C ASP A 30 -17.20 9.51 10.44
N ASP A 31 -16.26 8.78 9.85
CA ASP A 31 -14.85 9.18 9.79
C ASP A 31 -14.62 10.13 8.59
N PRO A 32 -14.10 11.36 8.80
CA PRO A 32 -13.91 12.33 7.72
C PRO A 32 -12.90 11.92 6.65
N GLU A 33 -11.91 11.09 6.98
CA GLU A 33 -10.95 10.55 6.00
C GLU A 33 -11.62 9.48 5.14
N LEU A 34 -12.43 8.62 5.74
CA LEU A 34 -13.22 7.62 5.00
C LEU A 34 -14.36 8.26 4.19
N GLN A 35 -14.95 9.36 4.65
CA GLN A 35 -15.89 10.15 3.85
C GLN A 35 -15.23 10.71 2.59
N ALA A 36 -14.05 11.32 2.73
CA ALA A 36 -13.29 11.82 1.58
C ALA A 36 -12.90 10.71 0.61
N PHE A 37 -12.53 9.53 1.13
CA PHE A 37 -12.30 8.34 0.31
C PHE A 37 -13.53 7.92 -0.50
N SER A 38 -14.69 7.84 0.16
CA SER A 38 -15.95 7.49 -0.49
C SER A 38 -16.32 8.46 -1.61
N GLU A 39 -16.25 9.77 -1.33
CA GLU A 39 -16.52 10.82 -2.31
C GLU A 39 -15.54 10.80 -3.48
N GLY A 40 -14.26 10.60 -3.19
CA GLY A 40 -13.20 10.46 -4.18
C GLY A 40 -13.43 9.26 -5.10
N LEU A 41 -13.74 8.09 -4.51
CA LEU A 41 -14.05 6.88 -5.27
C LEU A 41 -15.28 7.06 -6.15
N ASN A 42 -16.34 7.68 -5.61
CA ASN A 42 -17.55 7.97 -6.38
C ASN A 42 -17.28 8.93 -7.55
N THR A 43 -16.40 9.92 -7.35
CA THR A 43 -15.99 10.86 -8.39
C THR A 43 -15.22 10.18 -9.50
N ASP A 44 -14.33 9.25 -9.14
CA ASP A 44 -13.49 8.54 -10.12
C ASP A 44 -14.28 7.46 -10.89
N VAL A 45 -15.23 6.77 -10.25
CA VAL A 45 -15.93 5.59 -10.84
C VAL A 45 -17.37 5.90 -11.31
N GLY A 46 -18.03 6.88 -10.70
CA GLY A 46 -19.45 7.16 -10.92
C GLY A 46 -20.35 6.04 -10.39
N LEU A 47 -20.38 5.86 -9.06
CA LEU A 47 -21.21 4.85 -8.41
C LEU A 47 -22.67 5.29 -8.36
N SER A 48 -23.59 4.33 -8.51
CA SER A 48 -25.00 4.57 -8.25
C SER A 48 -25.26 4.87 -6.77
N LYS A 49 -26.40 5.50 -6.48
CA LYS A 49 -26.80 5.82 -5.10
C LYS A 49 -26.89 4.59 -4.19
N LYS A 50 -27.25 3.43 -4.76
CA LYS A 50 -27.29 2.16 -4.04
C LYS A 50 -25.87 1.70 -3.68
N SER A 51 -24.94 1.79 -4.62
CA SER A 51 -23.55 1.35 -4.46
C SER A 51 -22.75 2.27 -3.54
N ILE A 52 -22.97 3.59 -3.60
CA ILE A 52 -22.33 4.52 -2.66
C ILE A 52 -22.84 4.33 -1.23
N ASN A 53 -24.15 4.08 -1.04
CA ASN A 53 -24.68 3.74 0.28
C ASN A 53 -24.13 2.41 0.81
N ALA A 54 -23.98 1.42 -0.06
CA ALA A 54 -23.34 0.14 0.29
C ALA A 54 -21.88 0.31 0.72
N LEU A 55 -21.12 1.16 0.02
CA LEU A 55 -19.76 1.53 0.41
C LEU A 55 -19.75 2.23 1.77
N ASN A 56 -20.58 3.25 1.96
CA ASN A 56 -20.60 4.04 3.20
C ASN A 56 -20.99 3.20 4.41
N ASP A 57 -21.94 2.29 4.26
CA ASP A 57 -22.28 1.30 5.29
C ASP A 57 -21.09 0.41 5.65
N ALA A 58 -20.35 -0.10 4.65
CA ALA A 58 -19.19 -0.93 4.89
C ALA A 58 -18.05 -0.14 5.56
N LEU A 59 -17.84 1.11 5.15
CA LEU A 59 -16.86 2.02 5.75
C LEU A 59 -17.20 2.32 7.21
N ASN A 60 -18.46 2.62 7.55
CA ASN A 60 -18.87 2.84 8.93
C ASN A 60 -18.70 1.58 9.79
N ARG A 61 -19.04 0.43 9.23
CA ARG A 61 -18.97 -0.85 9.96
C ARG A 61 -17.54 -1.28 10.26
N HIS A 62 -16.63 -1.14 9.30
CA HIS A 62 -15.27 -1.67 9.40
C HIS A 62 -14.21 -0.59 9.67
N GLY A 63 -14.57 0.68 9.54
CA GLY A 63 -13.63 1.80 9.47
C GLY A 63 -13.04 2.28 10.79
N LYS A 64 -13.56 1.86 11.95
CA LYS A 64 -13.15 2.40 13.26
C LYS A 64 -11.63 2.37 13.51
N ASN A 65 -10.93 1.34 13.01
CA ASN A 65 -9.48 1.18 13.12
C ASN A 65 -8.80 1.03 11.75
N HIS A 66 -9.38 1.64 10.70
CA HIS A 66 -9.00 1.42 9.31
C HIS A 66 -7.48 1.51 9.04
N ARG A 67 -6.74 2.39 9.72
CA ARG A 67 -5.27 2.53 9.54
C ARG A 67 -4.43 1.39 10.13
N ARG A 68 -4.98 0.56 11.00
CA ARG A 68 -4.26 -0.48 11.75
C ARG A 68 -4.85 -1.87 11.57
N ASP A 69 -6.08 -1.98 11.09
CA ASP A 69 -6.73 -3.25 10.82
C ASP A 69 -6.37 -3.73 9.41
N PRO A 70 -5.48 -4.74 9.25
CA PRO A 70 -5.11 -5.24 7.93
C PRO A 70 -6.30 -5.87 7.19
N ALA A 71 -7.36 -6.25 7.90
CA ALA A 71 -8.57 -6.80 7.30
C ALA A 71 -9.57 -5.74 6.85
N PHE A 72 -9.33 -4.45 7.10
CA PHE A 72 -10.30 -3.39 6.83
C PHE A 72 -10.76 -3.38 5.36
N LEU A 73 -9.83 -3.20 4.42
CA LEU A 73 -10.18 -3.13 3.00
C LEU A 73 -10.68 -4.48 2.45
N TRP A 74 -10.18 -5.60 3.00
CA TRP A 74 -10.68 -6.93 2.66
C TRP A 74 -12.16 -7.10 3.02
N LYS A 75 -12.55 -6.68 4.24
CA LYS A 75 -13.96 -6.72 4.68
C LYS A 75 -14.84 -5.82 3.81
N VAL A 76 -14.36 -4.64 3.43
CA VAL A 76 -15.07 -3.73 2.51
C VAL A 76 -15.21 -4.37 1.13
N ALA A 77 -14.15 -4.96 0.58
CA ALA A 77 -14.16 -5.62 -0.72
C ALA A 77 -15.19 -6.77 -0.78
N VAL A 78 -15.20 -7.64 0.23
CA VAL A 78 -16.16 -8.75 0.35
C VAL A 78 -17.61 -8.24 0.37
N GLU A 79 -17.89 -7.15 1.08
CA GLU A 79 -19.23 -6.57 1.11
C GLU A 79 -19.63 -5.92 -0.21
N LEU A 80 -18.69 -5.26 -0.90
CA LEU A 80 -18.96 -4.61 -2.18
C LEU A 80 -19.15 -5.60 -3.32
N GLN A 81 -18.44 -6.73 -3.31
CA GLN A 81 -18.49 -7.73 -4.39
C GLN A 81 -19.92 -8.15 -4.77
N ASN A 82 -20.84 -8.21 -3.80
CA ASN A 82 -22.26 -8.54 -4.02
C ASN A 82 -23.21 -7.32 -4.16
N LYS A 83 -22.70 -6.10 -3.99
CA LYS A 83 -23.53 -4.88 -3.88
C LYS A 83 -23.34 -3.89 -5.02
N ILE A 84 -22.18 -3.89 -5.70
CA ILE A 84 -21.92 -3.09 -6.90
C ILE A 84 -22.30 -3.86 -8.17
N THR A 85 -22.76 -3.16 -9.21
CA THR A 85 -23.18 -3.79 -10.47
C THR A 85 -21.98 -4.20 -11.33
N SER A 86 -22.18 -5.10 -12.29
CA SER A 86 -21.13 -5.48 -13.24
C SER A 86 -20.57 -4.25 -13.98
N GLU A 87 -21.42 -3.33 -14.43
CA GLU A 87 -20.94 -2.13 -15.13
C GLU A 87 -20.12 -1.20 -14.22
N GLU A 88 -20.43 -1.15 -12.91
CA GLU A 88 -19.64 -0.39 -11.93
C GLU A 88 -18.31 -1.09 -11.62
N LYS A 89 -18.28 -2.44 -11.61
CA LYS A 89 -17.04 -3.21 -11.51
C LYS A 89 -16.16 -2.94 -12.72
N ASP A 90 -16.71 -3.01 -13.94
CA ASP A 90 -15.94 -2.75 -15.15
C ASP A 90 -15.27 -1.38 -15.12
N ARG A 91 -16.00 -0.32 -14.72
CA ARG A 91 -15.41 1.04 -14.57
C ARG A 91 -14.38 1.13 -13.45
N LEU A 92 -14.58 0.40 -12.34
CA LEU A 92 -13.63 0.37 -11.23
C LEU A 92 -12.31 -0.30 -11.65
N LEU A 93 -12.38 -1.29 -12.53
CA LEU A 93 -11.28 -2.16 -12.90
C LEU A 93 -10.59 -1.76 -14.22
N GLU A 94 -11.25 -1.01 -15.10
CA GLU A 94 -10.73 -0.56 -16.40
C GLU A 94 -9.32 0.03 -16.29
N TRP A 95 -9.10 0.94 -15.33
CA TRP A 95 -7.77 1.52 -15.11
C TRP A 95 -6.72 0.48 -14.69
N MET A 96 -7.11 -0.55 -13.93
CA MET A 96 -6.19 -1.60 -13.48
C MET A 96 -5.72 -2.47 -14.65
N ASP A 97 -6.65 -2.82 -15.53
CA ASP A 97 -6.40 -3.64 -16.71
C ASP A 97 -5.46 -2.91 -17.69
N ASP A 98 -5.68 -1.60 -17.89
CA ASP A 98 -4.85 -0.76 -18.75
C ASP A 98 -3.41 -0.54 -18.25
N ASN A 99 -3.18 -0.72 -16.95
CA ASN A 99 -1.91 -0.36 -16.30
C ASN A 99 -1.12 -1.56 -15.75
N ALA A 100 -1.52 -2.79 -16.09
CA ALA A 100 -0.90 -4.04 -15.62
C ALA A 100 -0.68 -3.99 -14.10
N VAL A 101 -1.72 -3.64 -13.34
CA VAL A 101 -1.62 -3.49 -11.89
C VAL A 101 -1.37 -4.86 -11.24
N PRO A 102 -0.29 -5.02 -10.45
CA PRO A 102 -0.03 -6.28 -9.76
C PRO A 102 -1.13 -6.63 -8.75
N TYR A 103 -1.76 -7.80 -8.89
CA TYR A 103 -2.69 -8.31 -7.88
C TYR A 103 -1.95 -8.75 -6.61
N LEU A 104 -2.55 -8.54 -5.44
CA LEU A 104 -1.99 -8.98 -4.16
C LEU A 104 -0.57 -8.46 -3.86
N PHE A 105 -0.11 -7.44 -4.61
CA PHE A 105 1.16 -6.76 -4.40
C PHE A 105 0.88 -5.38 -3.80
N SER A 106 0.78 -5.34 -2.47
CA SER A 106 0.75 -4.14 -1.62
C SER A 106 -0.11 -2.98 -2.15
N SER A 107 -1.44 -3.16 -2.16
CA SER A 107 -2.37 -2.03 -2.20
C SER A 107 -2.57 -1.46 -0.78
N GLY A 108 -1.57 -0.72 -0.31
CA GLY A 108 -1.80 0.38 0.64
C GLY A 108 -1.90 0.13 2.15
N MET A 109 -1.91 -1.10 2.68
CA MET A 109 -1.98 -1.30 4.15
C MET A 109 -0.98 -2.29 4.78
N ASP A 110 -0.41 -3.22 4.01
CA ASP A 110 0.54 -4.20 4.56
C ASP A 110 1.98 -3.71 4.46
N GLY A 111 2.31 -2.66 5.22
CA GLY A 111 3.69 -2.32 5.61
C GLY A 111 4.74 -2.15 4.50
N GLY A 112 4.32 -2.06 3.24
CA GLY A 112 5.20 -2.00 2.09
C GLY A 112 5.76 -0.59 1.91
N LYS A 113 6.90 -0.30 2.56
CA LYS A 113 7.87 0.59 1.91
C LYS A 113 8.34 -0.10 0.62
N GLY A 114 7.53 -0.01 -0.43
CA GLY A 114 7.86 -0.40 -1.82
C GLY A 114 8.88 0.53 -2.46
N ARG A 115 9.92 0.91 -1.70
CA ARG A 115 11.18 1.48 -2.19
C ARG A 115 12.34 0.64 -1.68
N GLY A 116 12.19 -0.67 -1.71
CA GLY A 116 13.30 -1.61 -1.67
C GLY A 116 13.63 -1.98 -3.10
N GLY A 117 14.52 -1.21 -3.74
CA GLY A 117 15.20 -1.72 -4.94
C GLY A 117 16.04 -2.97 -4.61
N PRO A 118 16.87 -3.46 -5.53
CA PRO A 118 17.72 -4.66 -5.35
C PRO A 118 18.68 -4.68 -4.13
N HIS A 119 18.64 -3.65 -3.27
CA HIS A 119 19.35 -3.56 -1.99
C HIS A 119 18.42 -3.60 -0.75
N GLY A 120 17.18 -4.07 -0.90
CA GLY A 120 16.20 -4.17 0.19
C GLY A 120 16.61 -5.05 1.39
N ASP A 121 17.74 -5.75 1.26
CA ASP A 121 18.32 -6.62 2.31
C ASP A 121 19.68 -6.14 2.82
N SER A 122 20.03 -4.86 2.61
CA SER A 122 21.01 -4.28 3.51
C SER A 122 20.31 -4.15 4.85
N GLY A 123 20.64 -5.02 5.81
CA GLY A 123 20.43 -4.86 7.25
C GLY A 123 21.02 -3.53 7.72
N GLY A 124 20.36 -2.47 7.28
CA GLY A 124 20.76 -1.09 7.34
C GLY A 124 20.67 -0.74 8.81
N PHE A 125 21.82 -0.38 9.35
CA PHE A 125 21.95 0.05 10.71
C PHE A 125 20.92 1.17 10.94
N ASP A 126 19.85 0.90 11.71
CA ASP A 126 18.77 1.88 11.89
C ASP A 126 19.25 2.99 12.82
N LEU A 127 19.83 4.00 12.19
CA LEU A 127 20.39 5.17 12.85
C LEU A 127 19.39 5.92 13.71
N ARG A 128 18.09 5.87 13.37
CA ARG A 128 17.05 6.49 14.20
C ARG A 128 16.89 5.75 15.51
N THR A 129 16.88 4.42 15.46
CA THR A 129 16.85 3.58 16.66
C THR A 129 18.08 3.81 17.51
N VAL A 130 19.28 3.83 16.91
CA VAL A 130 20.54 4.04 17.63
C VAL A 130 20.57 5.42 18.30
N PHE A 131 20.24 6.48 17.57
CA PHE A 131 20.21 7.85 18.08
C PHE A 131 19.34 8.03 19.34
N ARG A 132 18.23 7.27 19.45
CA ARG A 132 17.32 7.32 20.61
C ARG A 132 17.98 6.87 21.92
N PHE A 133 18.98 6.00 21.85
CA PHE A 133 19.65 5.43 23.01
C PHE A 133 20.98 6.11 23.35
N LEU A 134 21.43 7.06 22.53
CA LEU A 134 22.69 7.78 22.74
C LEU A 134 22.56 8.87 23.80
N THR A 135 23.64 9.07 24.56
CA THR A 135 23.87 10.29 25.35
C THR A 135 24.16 11.49 24.45
N ASP A 136 24.17 12.69 25.00
CA ASP A 136 24.42 13.89 24.20
C ASP A 136 25.84 13.90 23.60
N ASP A 137 26.86 13.52 24.37
CA ASP A 137 28.24 13.37 23.88
C ASP A 137 28.36 12.31 22.75
N GLN A 138 27.61 11.21 22.86
CA GLN A 138 27.57 10.18 21.82
C GLN A 138 26.84 10.65 20.56
N LYS A 139 25.82 11.50 20.69
CA LYS A 139 25.12 12.10 19.53
C LYS A 139 26.05 13.03 18.76
N ASP A 140 26.87 13.82 19.44
CA ASP A 140 27.86 14.68 18.80
C ASP A 140 28.92 13.83 18.08
N SER A 141 29.37 12.74 18.70
CA SER A 141 30.28 11.78 18.07
C SER A 141 29.64 11.12 16.84
N LEU A 142 28.38 10.68 16.93
CA LEU A 142 27.64 10.12 15.81
C LEU A 142 27.51 11.12 14.66
N LYS A 143 27.24 12.40 14.96
CA LYS A 143 27.16 13.44 13.94
C LYS A 143 28.49 13.64 13.21
N SER A 144 29.61 13.65 13.94
CA SER A 144 30.93 13.71 13.31
C SER A 144 31.22 12.50 12.40
N ILE A 145 30.82 11.30 12.82
CA ILE A 145 30.90 10.09 11.99
C ILE A 145 30.05 10.25 10.72
N MET A 146 28.81 10.76 10.85
CA MET A 146 27.91 11.00 9.71
C MET A 146 28.47 12.01 8.72
N ASP A 147 29.03 13.11 9.20
CA ASP A 147 29.58 14.17 8.37
C ASP A 147 30.78 13.64 7.56
N SER A 148 31.70 12.93 8.23
CA SER A 148 32.85 12.26 7.60
C SER A 148 32.43 11.20 6.58
N PHE A 149 31.44 10.37 6.92
CA PHE A 149 30.89 9.37 5.99
C PHE A 149 30.25 10.05 4.77
N GLY A 150 29.48 11.13 4.97
CA GLY A 150 28.87 11.91 3.90
C GLY A 150 29.88 12.51 2.93
N GLU A 151 31.00 13.04 3.43
CA GLU A 151 32.10 13.54 2.59
C GLU A 151 32.76 12.43 1.76
N LYS A 152 33.03 11.28 2.37
CA LYS A 152 33.62 10.12 1.66
C LYS A 152 32.68 9.57 0.60
N MET A 153 31.39 9.45 0.91
CA MET A 153 30.36 9.05 -0.06
C MET A 153 30.28 10.00 -1.25
N LYS A 154 30.35 11.31 -0.98
CA LYS A 154 30.35 12.34 -2.02
C LYS A 154 31.59 12.25 -2.92
N ALA A 155 32.76 12.00 -2.35
CA ALA A 155 34.00 11.82 -3.11
C ALA A 155 33.91 10.61 -4.06
N VAL A 156 33.40 9.48 -3.60
CA VAL A 156 33.18 8.29 -4.45
C VAL A 156 32.19 8.62 -5.58
N GLN A 157 31.08 9.29 -5.27
CA GLN A 157 30.10 9.70 -6.28
C GLN A 157 30.67 10.68 -7.32
N GLU A 158 31.53 11.61 -6.91
CA GLU A 158 32.22 12.54 -7.80
C GLU A 158 33.16 11.80 -8.75
N GLN A 159 33.94 10.83 -8.25
CA GLN A 159 34.85 10.02 -9.05
C GLN A 159 34.12 9.10 -10.05
N VAL A 160 32.95 8.59 -9.69
CA VAL A 160 32.09 7.87 -10.64
C VAL A 160 31.53 8.81 -11.70
N ARG A 161 31.18 10.04 -11.31
CA ARG A 161 30.58 11.02 -12.22
C ARG A 161 31.58 11.56 -13.24
N ASP A 162 32.82 11.79 -12.84
CA ASP A 162 33.88 12.26 -13.74
C ASP A 162 34.55 11.14 -14.55
N GLY A 163 34.17 9.88 -14.28
CA GLY A 163 34.65 8.69 -14.97
C GLY A 163 36.03 8.22 -14.52
N SER A 164 36.59 8.79 -13.45
CA SER A 164 37.85 8.33 -12.84
C SER A 164 37.72 7.02 -12.09
N MET A 165 36.50 6.62 -11.71
CA MET A 165 36.19 5.35 -11.06
C MET A 165 35.05 4.62 -11.76
N ASP A 166 35.23 3.32 -12.02
CA ASP A 166 34.17 2.47 -12.55
C ASP A 166 33.15 2.08 -11.46
N LYS A 167 31.98 1.62 -11.88
CA LYS A 167 30.87 1.33 -10.97
C LYS A 167 31.12 0.15 -10.04
N GLU A 168 31.92 -0.82 -10.45
CA GLU A 168 32.21 -2.02 -9.65
C GLU A 168 33.18 -1.67 -8.52
N THR A 169 34.24 -0.93 -8.85
CA THR A 169 35.15 -0.36 -7.86
C THR A 169 34.41 0.55 -6.87
N ALA A 170 33.55 1.43 -7.37
CA ALA A 170 32.74 2.30 -6.52
C ALA A 170 31.82 1.51 -5.59
N GLN A 171 31.21 0.43 -6.07
CA GLN A 171 30.38 -0.44 -5.23
C GLN A 171 31.20 -1.03 -4.08
N ALA A 172 32.38 -1.59 -4.37
CA ALA A 172 33.26 -2.16 -3.34
C ALA A 172 33.70 -1.09 -2.32
N GLU A 173 34.01 0.13 -2.75
CA GLU A 173 34.36 1.23 -1.84
C GLU A 173 33.18 1.66 -0.97
N LEU A 174 31.97 1.76 -1.53
CA LEU A 174 30.77 2.09 -0.77
C LEU A 174 30.45 1.03 0.30
N GLU A 175 30.61 -0.25 -0.04
CA GLU A 175 30.46 -1.36 0.91
C GLU A 175 31.48 -1.28 2.06
N ALA A 176 32.74 -0.99 1.74
CA ALA A 176 33.79 -0.79 2.73
C ALA A 176 33.52 0.42 3.64
N LEU A 177 33.07 1.55 3.06
CA LEU A 177 32.68 2.75 3.82
C LEU A 177 31.52 2.45 4.76
N MET A 178 30.50 1.72 4.31
CA MET A 178 29.37 1.32 5.16
C MET A 178 29.80 0.40 6.30
N ALA A 179 30.70 -0.55 6.03
CA ALA A 179 31.25 -1.43 7.06
C ALA A 179 32.05 -0.65 8.12
N ALA A 180 32.90 0.29 7.69
CA ALA A 180 33.66 1.15 8.57
C ALA A 180 32.74 2.02 9.45
N MET A 181 31.74 2.65 8.85
CA MET A 181 30.74 3.45 9.57
C MET A 181 30.01 2.61 10.62
N LYS A 182 29.56 1.39 10.29
CA LYS A 182 28.92 0.49 11.26
C LYS A 182 29.84 0.19 12.44
N ALA A 183 31.14 -0.04 12.19
CA ALA A 183 32.12 -0.30 13.23
C ALA A 183 32.36 0.94 14.13
N GLU A 184 32.51 2.13 13.54
CA GLU A 184 32.67 3.38 14.28
C GLU A 184 31.45 3.68 15.16
N ILE A 185 30.23 3.44 14.66
CA ILE A 185 29.03 3.62 15.47
C ILE A 185 28.94 2.56 16.58
N ALA A 186 29.32 1.30 16.31
CA ALA A 186 29.34 0.27 17.35
C ALA A 186 30.34 0.59 18.47
N ALA A 187 31.43 1.30 18.17
CA ALA A 187 32.46 1.68 19.13
C ALA A 187 32.02 2.79 20.09
N ILE A 188 31.12 3.70 19.67
CA ILE A 188 30.59 4.73 20.56
C ILE A 188 29.49 4.21 21.50
N LEU A 189 28.98 3.00 21.27
CA LEU A 189 27.92 2.38 22.07
C LEU A 189 28.47 1.59 23.26
N THR A 190 27.84 1.74 24.42
CA THR A 190 28.06 0.85 25.56
C THR A 190 27.42 -0.52 25.32
N ASP A 191 27.86 -1.54 26.05
CA ASP A 191 27.30 -2.89 25.91
C ASP A 191 25.81 -2.93 26.30
N GLU A 192 25.41 -2.16 27.32
CA GLU A 192 23.99 -2.00 27.69
C GLU A 192 23.16 -1.36 26.56
N GLN A 193 23.72 -0.37 25.83
CA GLN A 193 23.04 0.24 24.68
C GLN A 193 22.91 -0.75 23.52
N LYS A 194 23.95 -1.55 23.25
CA LYS A 194 23.92 -2.60 22.21
C LYS A 194 22.84 -3.65 22.53
N GLU A 195 22.73 -4.05 23.78
CA GLU A 195 21.70 -4.99 24.24
C GLU A 195 20.29 -4.41 24.03
N LYS A 196 20.05 -3.16 24.45
CA LYS A 196 18.76 -2.46 24.23
C LYS A 196 18.38 -2.32 22.75
N ILE A 197 19.36 -2.04 21.89
CA ILE A 197 19.14 -1.96 20.43
C ILE A 197 18.78 -3.34 19.86
N THR A 198 19.46 -4.39 20.31
CA THR A 198 19.21 -5.77 19.86
C THR A 198 17.81 -6.24 20.29
N GLU A 199 17.44 -5.99 21.54
CA GLU A 199 16.12 -6.31 22.07
C GLU A 199 15.02 -5.55 21.31
N LEU A 200 15.19 -4.25 21.07
CA LEU A 200 14.22 -3.49 20.28
C LEU A 200 14.10 -4.04 18.85
N LYS A 201 15.22 -4.42 18.23
CA LYS A 201 15.21 -5.01 16.89
C LYS A 201 14.39 -6.30 16.88
N SER A 202 14.62 -7.19 17.85
CA SER A 202 13.84 -8.41 18.04
C SER A 202 12.35 -8.13 18.20
N GLN A 203 11.98 -7.17 19.06
CA GLN A 203 10.58 -6.75 19.25
C GLN A 203 9.96 -6.19 17.97
N MET A 204 10.70 -5.41 17.20
CA MET A 204 10.24 -4.86 15.92
C MET A 204 10.08 -5.95 14.86
N GLU A 205 10.99 -6.92 14.80
CA GLU A 205 10.89 -8.09 13.93
C GLU A 205 9.68 -8.96 14.30
N ALA A 206 9.47 -9.23 15.58
CA ALA A 206 8.31 -9.97 16.08
C ALA A 206 7.01 -9.24 15.72
N LYS A 207 6.94 -7.93 15.95
CA LYS A 207 5.79 -7.10 15.56
C LYS A 207 5.57 -7.08 14.06
N GLN A 208 6.64 -7.02 13.26
CA GLN A 208 6.55 -7.08 11.81
C GLN A 208 6.03 -8.43 11.32
N ALA A 209 6.49 -9.53 11.95
CA ALA A 209 6.00 -10.88 11.67
C ALA A 209 4.51 -11.02 12.04
N GLU A 210 4.10 -10.51 13.21
CA GLU A 210 2.70 -10.47 13.62
C GLU A 210 1.82 -9.67 12.64
N MET A 211 2.29 -8.49 12.20
CA MET A 211 1.56 -7.71 11.19
C MET A 211 1.47 -8.42 9.85
N LYS A 212 2.54 -9.08 9.40
CA LYS A 212 2.53 -9.89 8.16
C LYS A 212 1.57 -11.07 8.28
N GLN A 213 1.55 -11.75 9.42
CA GLN A 213 0.63 -12.86 9.67
C GLN A 213 -0.82 -12.36 9.68
N ALA A 214 -1.11 -11.26 10.36
CA ALA A 214 -2.45 -10.69 10.41
C ALA A 214 -2.95 -10.24 9.02
N ALA A 215 -2.06 -9.73 8.18
CA ALA A 215 -2.34 -9.41 6.78
C ALA A 215 -2.65 -10.66 5.95
N HIS A 216 -1.83 -11.69 6.09
CA HIS A 216 -2.03 -12.98 5.45
C HIS A 216 -3.38 -13.59 5.86
N ASP A 217 -3.64 -13.68 7.17
CA ASP A 217 -4.89 -14.22 7.71
C ASP A 217 -6.11 -13.42 7.23
N ALA A 218 -5.99 -12.10 7.10
CA ALA A 218 -7.06 -11.26 6.58
C ALA A 218 -7.44 -11.62 5.14
N MET A 219 -6.43 -11.80 4.27
CA MET A 219 -6.62 -12.24 2.89
C MET A 219 -7.24 -13.64 2.83
N VAL A 220 -6.64 -14.61 3.54
CA VAL A 220 -7.12 -16.01 3.59
C VAL A 220 -8.57 -16.06 4.05
N ASN A 221 -8.94 -15.33 5.10
CA ASN A 221 -10.31 -15.29 5.61
C ASN A 221 -11.29 -14.63 4.63
N ALA A 222 -10.88 -13.54 3.97
CA ALA A 222 -11.74 -12.82 3.03
C ALA A 222 -12.03 -13.64 1.77
N LEU A 223 -11.01 -14.32 1.27
CA LEU A 223 -11.09 -15.17 0.08
C LEU A 223 -11.54 -16.59 0.40
N LYS A 224 -11.58 -16.98 1.68
CA LYS A 224 -11.84 -18.35 2.15
C LYS A 224 -10.92 -19.35 1.44
N MET A 225 -9.63 -19.04 1.39
CA MET A 225 -8.65 -19.84 0.69
C MET A 225 -8.57 -21.25 1.28
N SER A 226 -8.32 -22.23 0.42
CA SER A 226 -7.88 -23.56 0.86
C SER A 226 -6.37 -23.57 1.13
N GLU A 227 -5.91 -24.53 1.94
CA GLU A 227 -4.47 -24.74 2.18
C GLU A 227 -3.68 -24.92 0.88
N THR A 228 -4.28 -25.57 -0.14
CA THR A 228 -3.66 -25.72 -1.46
C THR A 228 -3.53 -24.36 -2.16
N GLN A 229 -4.57 -23.52 -2.14
CA GLN A 229 -4.48 -22.17 -2.71
C GLN A 229 -3.44 -21.29 -2.01
N GLU A 230 -3.28 -21.42 -0.70
CA GLU A 230 -2.22 -20.72 0.05
C GLU A 230 -0.83 -21.16 -0.41
N SER A 231 -0.59 -22.48 -0.49
CA SER A 231 0.69 -23.03 -0.95
C SER A 231 1.01 -22.65 -2.39
N ASP A 232 0.03 -22.70 -3.29
CA ASP A 232 0.22 -22.36 -4.70
C ASP A 232 0.47 -20.86 -4.88
N LEU A 233 -0.23 -19.99 -4.13
CA LEU A 233 0.04 -18.56 -4.12
C LEU A 233 1.46 -18.26 -3.61
N GLU A 234 1.93 -18.98 -2.59
CA GLU A 234 3.31 -18.85 -2.12
C GLU A 234 4.31 -19.21 -3.24
N SER A 235 4.08 -20.32 -3.95
CA SER A 235 4.91 -20.72 -5.09
C SER A 235 4.94 -19.65 -6.19
N ILE A 236 3.77 -19.14 -6.60
CA ILE A 236 3.66 -18.06 -7.60
C ILE A 236 4.48 -16.82 -7.17
N ASN A 237 4.42 -16.46 -5.90
CA ASN A 237 5.19 -15.33 -5.37
C ASN A 237 6.71 -15.61 -5.36
N GLN A 238 7.13 -16.82 -5.01
CA GLN A 238 8.54 -17.23 -5.04
C GLN A 238 9.10 -17.25 -6.47
N ASP A 239 8.32 -17.73 -7.44
CA ASP A 239 8.68 -17.76 -8.86
C ASP A 239 8.83 -16.34 -9.41
N TYR A 240 7.88 -15.45 -9.12
CA TYR A 240 7.99 -14.04 -9.51
C TYR A 240 9.22 -13.34 -8.93
N VAL A 241 9.53 -13.58 -7.64
CA VAL A 241 10.74 -13.02 -7.00
C VAL A 241 11.99 -13.55 -7.70
N SER A 242 12.03 -14.85 -8.01
CA SER A 242 13.17 -15.48 -8.70
C SER A 242 13.35 -14.95 -10.12
N ALA A 243 12.26 -14.80 -10.87
CA ALA A 243 12.25 -14.25 -12.21
C ALA A 243 12.66 -12.76 -12.21
N THR A 244 12.21 -11.98 -11.23
CA THR A 244 12.60 -10.58 -11.06
C THR A 244 14.11 -10.46 -10.78
N LYS A 245 14.65 -11.30 -9.89
CA LYS A 245 16.11 -11.35 -9.65
C LYS A 245 16.87 -11.70 -10.93
N ALA A 246 16.42 -12.72 -11.66
CA ALA A 246 17.02 -13.11 -12.93
C ALA A 246 17.00 -11.97 -13.97
N LEU A 247 15.90 -11.20 -14.05
CA LEU A 247 15.81 -10.04 -14.91
C LEU A 247 16.85 -8.97 -14.54
N PHE A 248 17.03 -8.67 -13.24
CA PHE A 248 18.04 -7.70 -12.82
C PHE A 248 19.48 -8.17 -13.05
N GLU A 249 19.78 -9.44 -12.81
CA GLU A 249 21.11 -10.01 -13.14
C GLU A 249 21.38 -9.97 -14.64
N LYS A 250 20.38 -10.34 -15.46
CA LYS A 250 20.46 -10.22 -16.91
C LYS A 250 20.66 -8.76 -17.34
N ALA A 251 19.91 -7.83 -16.75
CA ALA A 251 20.03 -6.41 -17.05
C ALA A 251 21.42 -5.86 -16.75
N LYS A 252 22.05 -6.33 -15.68
CA LYS A 252 23.44 -5.99 -15.33
C LYS A 252 24.43 -6.61 -16.32
N ALA A 253 24.28 -7.89 -16.64
CA ALA A 253 25.18 -8.62 -17.54
C ALA A 253 25.14 -8.08 -18.98
N GLU A 254 23.95 -7.72 -19.46
CA GLU A 254 23.72 -7.27 -20.84
C GLU A 254 23.68 -5.74 -20.98
N ASN A 255 23.89 -4.97 -19.89
CA ASN A 255 23.72 -3.51 -19.86
C ASN A 255 22.38 -3.05 -20.46
N MET A 256 21.29 -3.74 -20.11
CA MET A 256 19.94 -3.42 -20.60
C MET A 256 19.57 -1.98 -20.26
N ASP A 257 18.93 -1.30 -21.20
CA ASP A 257 18.40 0.03 -20.94
C ASP A 257 17.17 -0.01 -20.02
N ARG A 258 16.78 1.17 -19.52
CA ARG A 258 15.65 1.30 -18.57
C ARG A 258 14.32 0.87 -19.16
N GLN A 259 14.14 1.03 -20.47
CA GLN A 259 12.89 0.68 -21.13
C GLN A 259 12.77 -0.84 -21.23
N ALA A 260 13.83 -1.54 -21.62
CA ALA A 260 13.87 -2.99 -21.65
C ALA A 260 13.65 -3.61 -20.26
N ILE A 261 14.21 -3.02 -19.19
CA ILE A 261 13.95 -3.47 -17.81
C ILE A 261 12.48 -3.25 -17.43
N LYS A 262 11.92 -2.08 -17.78
CA LYS A 262 10.51 -1.76 -17.52
C LYS A 262 9.57 -2.75 -18.22
N ASP A 263 9.82 -3.04 -19.50
CA ASP A 263 8.99 -3.95 -20.28
C ASP A 263 9.10 -5.39 -19.74
N GLY A 264 10.30 -5.83 -19.37
CA GLY A 264 10.49 -7.12 -18.70
C GLY A 264 9.75 -7.20 -17.35
N LEU A 265 9.73 -6.13 -16.56
CA LEU A 265 8.95 -6.08 -15.31
C LEU A 265 7.45 -6.16 -15.57
N ILE A 266 6.94 -5.47 -16.60
CA ILE A 266 5.52 -5.53 -16.99
C ILE A 266 5.15 -6.96 -17.39
N GLU A 267 5.99 -7.62 -18.20
CA GLU A 267 5.77 -9.02 -18.61
C GLU A 267 5.73 -9.96 -17.39
N LEU A 268 6.65 -9.80 -16.43
CA LEU A 268 6.64 -10.60 -15.20
C LEU A 268 5.37 -10.39 -14.37
N ILE A 269 4.87 -9.15 -14.29
CA ILE A 269 3.62 -8.84 -13.59
C ILE A 269 2.43 -9.47 -14.30
N GLN A 270 2.35 -9.36 -15.63
CA GLN A 270 1.28 -9.94 -16.43
C GLN A 270 1.23 -11.47 -16.28
N ASN A 271 2.37 -12.13 -16.38
CA ASN A 271 2.47 -13.58 -16.19
C ASN A 271 2.01 -13.99 -14.79
N ARG A 272 2.47 -13.27 -13.75
CA ARG A 272 2.03 -13.54 -12.38
C ARG A 272 0.53 -13.31 -12.19
N ASN A 273 -0.04 -12.26 -12.77
CA ASN A 273 -1.48 -12.00 -12.68
C ASN A 273 -2.27 -13.13 -13.35
N ALA A 274 -1.82 -13.64 -14.50
CA ALA A 274 -2.45 -14.79 -15.15
C ALA A 274 -2.39 -16.07 -14.29
N ASP A 275 -1.27 -16.30 -13.59
CA ASP A 275 -1.16 -17.43 -12.65
C ASP A 275 -2.12 -17.28 -11.45
N ILE A 276 -2.30 -16.04 -10.95
CA ILE A 276 -3.27 -15.74 -9.89
C ILE A 276 -4.70 -15.93 -10.37
N GLU A 277 -5.04 -15.46 -11.57
CA GLU A 277 -6.36 -15.65 -12.19
C GLU A 277 -6.69 -17.13 -12.38
N ALA A 278 -5.70 -17.97 -12.67
CA ALA A 278 -5.89 -19.41 -12.79
C ALA A 278 -6.05 -20.11 -11.42
N LEU A 279 -5.56 -19.51 -10.34
CA LEU A 279 -5.57 -20.08 -8.99
C LEU A 279 -6.90 -19.87 -8.25
N PHE A 280 -7.54 -18.73 -8.47
CA PHE A 280 -8.72 -18.30 -7.74
C PHE A 280 -9.98 -18.40 -8.59
N ASP A 281 -11.12 -18.70 -7.95
CA ASP A 281 -12.41 -18.69 -8.65
C ASP A 281 -12.89 -17.26 -8.94
N ASP A 282 -13.92 -17.13 -9.78
CA ASP A 282 -14.48 -15.82 -10.18
C ASP A 282 -14.86 -14.94 -8.98
N THR A 283 -15.40 -15.53 -7.91
CA THR A 283 -15.82 -14.78 -6.71
C THR A 283 -14.59 -14.26 -5.96
N GLN A 284 -13.58 -15.12 -5.78
CA GLN A 284 -12.31 -14.76 -5.15
C GLN A 284 -11.60 -13.68 -5.97
N MET A 285 -11.54 -13.82 -7.29
CA MET A 285 -10.93 -12.84 -8.19
C MET A 285 -11.62 -11.48 -8.14
N GLU A 286 -12.95 -11.44 -8.14
CA GLU A 286 -13.68 -10.17 -7.96
C GLU A 286 -13.32 -9.49 -6.63
N ILE A 287 -13.20 -10.24 -5.53
CA ILE A 287 -12.79 -9.69 -4.23
C ILE A 287 -11.36 -9.14 -4.29
N ILE A 288 -10.42 -9.87 -4.91
CA ILE A 288 -9.02 -9.45 -5.08
C ILE A 288 -8.93 -8.15 -5.87
N GLN A 289 -9.65 -8.07 -6.98
CA GLN A 289 -9.66 -6.91 -7.87
C GLN A 289 -10.28 -5.69 -7.18
N ILE A 290 -11.43 -5.86 -6.50
CA ILE A 290 -12.05 -4.79 -5.72
C ILE A 290 -11.13 -4.34 -4.58
N TYR A 291 -10.53 -5.26 -3.83
CA TYR A 291 -9.56 -4.93 -2.78
C TYR A 291 -8.39 -4.10 -3.34
N THR A 292 -7.85 -4.52 -4.48
CA THR A 292 -6.73 -3.84 -5.14
C THR A 292 -7.13 -2.43 -5.56
N ALA A 293 -8.29 -2.27 -6.20
CA ALA A 293 -8.86 -0.97 -6.57
C ALA A 293 -9.06 -0.05 -5.36
N LEU A 294 -9.67 -0.58 -4.29
CA LEU A 294 -9.91 0.16 -3.05
C LEU A 294 -8.60 0.60 -2.40
N GLY A 295 -7.56 -0.23 -2.36
CA GLY A 295 -6.26 0.14 -1.76
C GLY A 295 -5.55 1.28 -2.49
N MET A 296 -5.65 1.34 -3.82
CA MET A 296 -5.07 2.42 -4.62
C MET A 296 -5.84 3.72 -4.40
N GLN A 297 -7.17 3.63 -4.41
CA GLN A 297 -8.05 4.77 -4.20
C GLN A 297 -7.96 5.31 -2.77
N TYR A 298 -7.84 4.41 -1.80
CA TYR A 298 -7.61 4.74 -0.41
C TYR A 298 -6.29 5.49 -0.26
N SER A 299 -5.21 5.01 -0.90
CA SER A 299 -3.91 5.69 -0.87
C SER A 299 -3.98 7.09 -1.50
N ARG A 300 -4.74 7.26 -2.59
CA ARG A 300 -4.93 8.54 -3.29
C ARG A 300 -5.70 9.57 -2.46
N HIS A 301 -6.78 9.15 -1.81
CA HIS A 301 -7.73 10.06 -1.14
C HIS A 301 -7.52 10.19 0.38
N CYS A 302 -6.88 9.20 1.03
CA CYS A 302 -6.55 9.22 2.46
C CYS A 302 -5.07 9.52 2.76
N GLY A 303 -4.16 9.18 1.83
CA GLY A 303 -2.71 9.20 2.07
C GLY A 303 -2.05 10.59 2.14
N ASN A 304 -2.77 11.67 1.80
CA ASN A 304 -2.17 12.98 1.55
C ASN A 304 -2.23 14.00 2.71
N LYS A 305 -2.78 13.66 3.89
CA LYS A 305 -2.88 14.61 5.03
C LYS A 305 -1.53 15.06 5.67
N GLY A 306 -0.39 14.76 5.03
CA GLY A 306 0.93 15.29 5.39
C GLY A 306 1.58 16.19 4.33
N ARG A 307 0.91 16.46 3.19
CA ARG A 307 1.48 17.25 2.08
C ARG A 307 0.94 18.67 1.93
N ASP A 308 0.01 19.08 2.79
CA ASP A 308 -0.53 20.45 2.81
C ASP A 308 0.34 21.42 3.60
N GLY A 309 1.65 21.42 3.31
CA GLY A 309 2.62 22.28 3.99
C GLY A 309 3.77 22.82 3.13
N LYS A 310 3.96 22.35 1.88
CA LYS A 310 4.96 22.91 0.94
C LYS A 310 4.52 22.70 -0.52
N GLY A 311 3.38 23.27 -0.89
CA GLY A 311 3.04 23.56 -2.28
C GLY A 311 3.19 25.06 -2.50
N GLY A 312 4.42 25.52 -2.81
CA GLY A 312 4.64 26.90 -3.22
C GLY A 312 3.87 27.23 -4.50
N PRO A 313 3.45 28.49 -4.70
CA PRO A 313 2.57 28.86 -5.80
C PRO A 313 3.33 28.95 -7.11
N GLY A 314 2.72 28.41 -8.18
CA GLY A 314 2.87 28.94 -9.53
C GLY A 314 4.04 28.40 -10.36
N GLY A 315 3.68 27.87 -11.53
CA GLY A 315 4.63 27.55 -12.60
C GLY A 315 3.92 27.08 -13.86
N GLY A 316 2.95 27.84 -14.34
CA GLY A 316 2.45 27.72 -15.71
C GLY A 316 3.49 28.23 -16.72
N ASN A 317 3.51 27.57 -17.88
CA ASN A 317 4.20 27.87 -19.13
C ASN A 317 5.74 28.00 -19.14
N ASN A 318 6.38 27.04 -19.80
CA ASN A 318 6.85 27.23 -21.17
C ASN A 318 6.89 25.89 -21.92
#